data_AF-A0A1I2AU95-F1
#
_entry.id   AF-A0A1I2AU95-F1
#
_cell.length_a   1.000
_cell.length_b   1.000
_cell.length_c   1.000
_cell.angle_alpha   90.00
_cell.angle_beta   90.00
_cell.angle_gamma   90.00
#
_symmetry.space_group_name_H-M   'P 1'
#
loop_
_entity.id
_entity.type
_entity.pdbx_description
1 polymer ?
#
loop_
_entity_poly.entity_id
_entity_poly.type
_entity_poly.pdbx_seq_one_letter_code
_entity_poly.pdbx_strand_id
1 'polypeptide(L)'
;MKDIKNIRREIDKVDDKISSLLAERRELVTEISRYKKSQGLEIFDNEREMEILKKANVYDGAVFRAILDASKDYQAGIINAGTFGLISGKEIKSLSPLIHSFWGDYEYRLCPVSEDELPSLLKNLAYDGFNITMPYKKRVFTLCDQLSPECYALGNVNTVKREIDGSLTGYNTDYFGFQYIIEKNNIDVPGKKVAILGKGGAAYTCKAVLTDMGASNIELISRNGESNYQNLDKFKDAEIIVNATPVGMYPNNGDKPISLEGFNSLEAVVDVIYNPYKTALILEAEDRELKTATGLEMLVAQAGKAAEIFCKGNLEEGDIEDVIDKVLAKLLNRCLIGMPGSGKSFMGRRIANVQGLKLMDTDRIFISRHGMVPKDYIEEYGIERFKVMENQILKDVTKNQGQVIATGEGVIDLPENKNLLRQNGVVIHITRDLEKLSNHHRPPLKGTNMEKLLDKRNPIYEAWSDFDISNNVDFRKSFLVINGPNLNLLGTREPDIYGAETYADLENYVNGVADDMNISIEIYQSNHEGEIVDKIQEAAEMYDGIVINPAGYGYTSVAILDALKAVALPCCEVHLTNIEEREEFRRKTLTGSMAVKVISGMGFEGYRLALETLNG
;
A
#
# COMPACT_ATOMS: atom_id res chain seq x y z
N MET A 1 -2.16 -19.20 38.10
CA MET A 1 -0.93 -18.59 37.56
C MET A 1 -1.11 -18.48 36.05
N LYS A 2 -1.08 -17.27 35.47
CA LYS A 2 -1.11 -17.11 34.00
C LYS A 2 0.11 -17.85 33.39
N ASP A 3 -0.10 -18.63 32.34
CA ASP A 3 0.98 -19.30 31.61
C ASP A 3 1.95 -18.26 31.06
N ILE A 4 3.25 -18.42 31.34
CA ILE A 4 4.31 -17.49 30.91
C ILE A 4 4.30 -17.28 29.39
N LYS A 5 3.85 -18.29 28.62
CA LYS A 5 3.68 -18.19 27.17
C LYS A 5 2.58 -17.19 26.77
N ASN A 6 1.47 -17.17 27.51
CA ASN A 6 0.39 -16.22 27.25
C ASN A 6 0.79 -14.81 27.64
N ILE A 7 1.50 -14.63 28.76
CA ILE A 7 2.01 -13.30 29.16
C ILE A 7 2.98 -12.76 28.09
N ARG A 8 3.88 -13.60 27.57
CA ARG A 8 4.81 -13.20 26.49
C ARG A 8 4.08 -12.81 25.22
N ARG A 9 3.09 -13.59 24.77
CA ARG A 9 2.27 -13.22 23.60
C ARG A 9 1.54 -11.89 23.77
N GLU A 10 1.07 -11.59 24.98
CA GLU A 10 0.45 -10.29 25.24
C GLU A 10 1.49 -9.16 25.27
N ILE A 11 2.72 -9.41 25.75
CA ILE A 11 3.84 -8.46 25.62
C ILE A 11 4.18 -8.22 24.15
N ASP A 12 4.31 -9.27 23.33
CA ASP A 12 4.64 -9.14 21.92
C ASP A 12 3.61 -8.25 21.18
N LYS A 13 2.31 -8.41 21.48
CA LYS A 13 1.25 -7.54 20.94
C LYS A 13 1.37 -6.08 21.38
N VAL A 14 1.86 -5.84 22.60
CA VAL A 14 2.12 -4.49 23.12
C VAL A 14 3.36 -3.90 22.47
N ASP A 15 4.42 -4.69 22.28
CA ASP A 15 5.66 -4.29 21.62
C ASP A 15 5.43 -3.96 20.14
N ASP A 16 4.53 -4.69 19.45
CA ASP A 16 4.09 -4.36 18.09
C ASP A 16 3.42 -2.97 18.04
N LYS A 17 2.57 -2.65 19.04
CA LYS A 17 1.94 -1.34 19.16
C LYS A 17 2.96 -0.25 19.48
N ILE A 18 3.91 -0.50 20.39
CA ILE A 18 5.01 0.43 20.70
C ILE A 18 5.83 0.70 19.45
N SER A 19 6.14 -0.34 18.67
CA SER A 19 6.91 -0.22 17.43
C SER A 19 6.18 0.65 16.40
N SER A 20 4.86 0.44 16.23
CA SER A 20 4.02 1.28 15.37
C SER A 20 3.99 2.74 15.84
N LEU A 21 3.82 2.99 17.14
CA LEU A 21 3.82 4.34 17.72
C LEU A 21 5.19 5.02 17.59
N LEU A 22 6.29 4.29 17.75
CA LEU A 22 7.64 4.82 17.54
C LEU A 22 7.90 5.14 16.07
N ALA A 23 7.34 4.37 15.13
CA ALA A 23 7.42 4.66 13.70
C ALA A 23 6.65 5.94 13.35
N GLU A 24 5.39 6.07 13.78
CA GLU A 24 4.59 7.29 13.63
C GLU A 24 5.30 8.50 14.24
N ARG A 25 5.81 8.35 15.46
CA ARG A 25 6.57 9.41 16.12
C ARG A 25 7.83 9.79 15.35
N ARG A 26 8.52 8.84 14.70
CA ARG A 26 9.69 9.12 13.86
C ARG A 26 9.31 9.95 12.62
N GLU A 27 8.16 9.68 12.01
CA GLU A 27 7.64 10.50 10.90
C GLU A 27 7.40 11.95 11.35
N LEU A 28 6.75 12.14 12.50
CA LEU A 28 6.52 13.48 13.08
C LEU A 28 7.83 14.19 13.47
N VAL A 29 8.79 13.44 14.05
CA VAL A 29 10.13 13.99 14.35
C VAL A 29 10.83 14.40 13.06
N THR A 30 10.67 13.65 11.97
CA THR A 30 11.23 14.01 10.66
C THR A 30 10.60 15.30 10.12
N GLU A 31 9.28 15.44 10.23
CA GLU A 31 8.55 16.65 9.80
C GLU A 31 9.00 17.88 10.58
N ILE A 32 9.03 17.81 11.92
CA ILE A 32 9.48 18.95 12.75
C ILE A 32 10.97 19.25 12.54
N SER A 33 11.81 18.25 12.28
CA SER A 33 13.24 18.46 11.94
C SER A 33 13.36 19.28 10.66
N ARG A 34 12.62 18.92 9.61
CA ARG A 34 12.59 19.65 8.33
C ARG A 34 12.07 21.06 8.51
N TYR A 35 11.01 21.25 9.29
CA TYR A 35 10.49 22.58 9.60
C TYR A 35 11.54 23.44 10.31
N LYS A 36 12.15 22.93 11.39
CA LYS A 36 13.20 23.63 12.14
C LYS A 36 14.39 23.99 11.27
N LYS A 37 14.86 23.07 10.42
CA LYS A 37 15.92 23.33 9.44
C LYS A 37 15.56 24.47 8.49
N SER A 38 14.32 24.48 7.96
CA SER A 38 13.87 25.53 7.02
C SER A 38 13.78 26.92 7.66
N GLN A 39 13.53 26.98 8.97
CA GLN A 39 13.37 28.22 9.73
C GLN A 39 14.62 28.60 10.53
N GLY A 40 15.68 27.78 10.55
CA GLY A 40 16.86 27.98 11.38
C GLY A 40 16.59 27.90 12.89
N LEU A 41 15.63 27.08 13.31
CA LEU A 41 15.22 26.94 14.71
C LEU A 41 16.06 25.90 15.46
N GLU A 42 16.25 26.11 16.75
CA GLU A 42 16.97 25.16 17.62
C GLU A 42 16.19 23.85 17.81
N ILE A 43 16.93 22.75 17.95
CA ILE A 43 16.37 21.43 18.25
C ILE A 43 15.74 21.42 19.64
N PHE A 44 16.35 22.16 20.56
CA PHE A 44 16.10 22.05 21.98
C PHE A 44 15.00 23.01 22.45
N ASP A 45 14.04 22.47 23.21
CA ASP A 45 12.98 23.22 23.88
C ASP A 45 12.79 22.67 25.30
N ASN A 46 13.52 23.30 26.23
CA ASN A 46 13.57 22.92 27.64
C ASN A 46 12.21 22.97 28.33
N GLU A 47 11.39 23.97 28.01
CA GLU A 47 10.11 24.19 28.69
C GLU A 47 9.12 23.11 28.29
N ARG A 48 9.05 22.80 26.99
CA ARG A 48 8.20 21.73 26.46
C ARG A 48 8.61 20.36 26.98
N GLU A 49 9.91 20.07 27.06
CA GLU A 49 10.40 18.79 27.59
C GLU A 49 10.04 18.60 29.07
N MET A 50 10.19 19.65 29.87
CA MET A 50 9.76 19.66 31.27
C MET A 50 8.24 19.49 31.41
N GLU A 51 7.43 20.06 30.53
CA GLU A 51 5.98 19.85 30.51
C GLU A 51 5.59 18.40 30.17
N ILE A 52 6.26 17.79 29.19
CA ILE A 52 6.01 16.39 28.80
C ILE A 52 6.38 15.45 29.95
N LEU A 53 7.56 15.65 30.55
CA LEU A 53 8.02 14.81 31.67
C LEU A 53 7.15 14.97 32.94
N LYS A 54 6.51 16.13 33.14
CA LYS A 54 5.52 16.33 34.22
C LYS A 54 4.20 15.60 33.99
N LYS A 55 3.83 15.37 32.71
CA LYS A 55 2.61 14.63 32.33
C LYS A 55 2.85 13.12 32.29
N ALA A 56 4.10 12.67 32.16
CA ALA A 56 4.46 11.25 32.17
C ALA A 56 4.32 10.66 33.59
N ASN A 57 3.87 9.41 33.67
CA ASN A 57 3.77 8.69 34.94
C ASN A 57 5.17 8.53 35.57
N VAL A 58 5.26 8.58 36.90
CA VAL A 58 6.54 8.68 37.64
C VAL A 58 7.49 7.51 37.33
N TYR A 59 6.95 6.35 36.98
CA TYR A 59 7.70 5.13 36.68
C TYR A 59 8.26 5.08 35.24
N ASP A 60 7.72 5.88 34.31
CA ASP A 60 8.05 5.83 32.88
C ASP A 60 8.98 6.97 32.42
N GLY A 61 9.30 7.90 33.33
CA GLY A 61 10.06 9.11 32.99
C GLY A 61 11.46 8.84 32.38
N ALA A 62 12.10 7.74 32.78
CA ALA A 62 13.38 7.33 32.19
C ALA A 62 13.24 6.87 30.72
N VAL A 63 12.16 6.14 30.41
CA VAL A 63 11.86 5.68 29.05
C VAL A 63 11.52 6.86 28.16
N PHE A 64 10.66 7.77 28.62
CA PHE A 64 10.33 8.99 27.87
C PHE A 64 11.55 9.87 27.62
N ARG A 65 12.46 10.00 28.60
CA ARG A 65 13.72 10.73 28.41
C ARG A 65 14.59 10.08 27.34
N ALA A 66 14.77 8.76 27.36
CA ALA A 66 15.53 8.06 26.33
C ALA A 66 14.92 8.24 24.92
N ILE A 67 13.59 8.20 24.80
CA ILE A 67 12.90 8.48 23.53
C ILE A 67 13.15 9.93 23.09
N LEU A 68 13.06 10.90 23.99
CA LEU A 68 13.29 12.32 23.67
C LEU A 68 14.75 12.57 23.24
N ASP A 69 15.72 12.00 23.94
CA ASP A 69 17.13 12.12 23.61
C ASP A 69 17.43 11.49 22.25
N ALA A 70 16.95 10.27 21.98
CA ALA A 70 17.06 9.63 20.67
C ALA A 70 16.44 10.49 19.55
N SER A 71 15.39 11.27 19.86
CA SER A 71 14.77 12.17 18.88
C SER A 71 15.57 13.44 18.64
N LYS A 72 16.29 13.93 19.65
CA LYS A 72 17.18 15.08 19.53
C LYS A 72 18.38 14.71 18.68
N ASP A 73 18.96 13.54 18.92
CA ASP A 73 20.06 13.00 18.12
C ASP A 73 19.62 12.80 16.66
N TYR A 74 18.43 12.24 16.44
CA TYR A 74 17.84 12.08 15.10
C TYR A 74 17.59 13.43 14.41
N GLN A 75 17.01 14.41 15.11
CA GLN A 75 16.86 15.79 14.63
C GLN A 75 18.20 16.43 14.26
N ALA A 76 19.23 16.24 15.09
CA ALA A 76 20.56 16.78 14.84
C ALA A 76 21.19 16.16 13.60
N GLY A 77 20.99 14.86 13.38
CA GLY A 77 21.33 14.18 12.14
C GLY A 77 20.72 14.88 10.92
N ILE A 78 19.40 15.07 10.91
CA ILE A 78 18.67 15.67 9.78
C ILE A 78 19.03 17.14 9.53
N ILE A 79 19.21 17.92 10.60
CA ILE A 79 19.54 19.35 10.50
C ILE A 79 20.95 19.54 9.96
N ASN A 80 21.89 18.69 10.37
CA ASN A 80 23.27 18.70 9.86
C ASN A 80 23.43 17.95 8.54
N ALA A 81 22.43 17.16 8.11
CA ALA A 81 22.49 16.41 6.88
C ALA A 81 22.46 17.33 5.65
N GLY A 82 23.07 16.86 4.56
CA GLY A 82 23.08 17.59 3.31
C GLY A 82 21.66 17.83 2.75
N THR A 83 21.55 18.80 1.85
CA THR A 83 20.35 19.06 1.07
C THR A 83 20.64 18.73 -0.39
N PHE A 84 19.90 17.78 -0.93
CA PHE A 84 20.02 17.32 -2.31
C PHE A 84 18.72 17.57 -3.06
N GLY A 85 18.75 17.44 -4.37
CA GLY A 85 17.52 17.49 -5.15
C GLY A 85 17.61 16.92 -6.55
N LEU A 86 16.44 16.77 -7.17
CA LEU A 86 16.30 16.34 -8.56
C LEU A 86 15.99 17.56 -9.43
N ILE A 87 16.94 17.95 -10.29
CA ILE A 87 16.76 19.02 -11.26
C ILE A 87 16.04 18.49 -12.50
N SER A 88 14.95 19.16 -12.89
CA SER A 88 14.17 18.86 -14.09
C SER A 88 13.77 20.15 -14.83
N GLY A 89 13.56 20.08 -16.15
CA GLY A 89 13.13 21.25 -16.94
C GLY A 89 11.68 21.69 -16.75
N LYS A 90 10.92 20.93 -15.98
CA LYS A 90 9.51 21.18 -15.65
C LYS A 90 9.12 20.40 -14.40
N GLU A 91 7.96 20.72 -13.84
CA GLU A 91 7.36 19.91 -12.77
C GLU A 91 7.12 18.47 -13.24
N ILE A 92 7.53 17.51 -12.41
CA ILE A 92 7.37 16.08 -12.65
C ILE A 92 6.90 15.37 -11.38
N LYS A 93 6.12 14.31 -11.56
CA LYS A 93 5.94 13.30 -10.51
C LYS A 93 7.13 12.33 -10.60
N SER A 94 7.86 12.16 -9.50
CA SER A 94 9.02 11.27 -9.44
C SER A 94 8.99 10.42 -8.19
N LEU A 95 9.45 9.17 -8.30
CA LEU A 95 9.68 8.28 -7.16
C LEU A 95 11.02 8.58 -6.45
N SER A 96 11.91 9.39 -7.05
CA SER A 96 13.22 9.68 -6.47
C SER A 96 13.16 10.18 -5.03
N PRO A 97 12.27 11.14 -4.63
CA PRO A 97 12.19 11.56 -3.23
C PRO A 97 11.85 10.42 -2.26
N LEU A 98 10.94 9.53 -2.64
CA LEU A 98 10.60 8.34 -1.84
C LEU A 98 11.80 7.41 -1.74
N ILE A 99 12.46 7.12 -2.86
CA ILE A 99 13.61 6.20 -2.90
C ILE A 99 14.76 6.76 -2.05
N HIS A 100 15.11 8.04 -2.23
CA HIS A 100 16.17 8.70 -1.46
C HIS A 100 15.87 8.74 0.06
N SER A 101 14.59 8.74 0.46
CA SER A 101 14.22 8.67 1.88
C SER A 101 14.62 7.36 2.57
N PHE A 102 14.91 6.30 1.81
CA PHE A 102 15.41 5.04 2.36
C PHE A 102 16.94 4.96 2.47
N TRP A 103 17.66 5.90 1.84
CA TRP A 103 19.12 5.82 1.70
C TRP A 103 19.91 6.66 2.71
N GLY A 104 19.29 7.68 3.30
CA GLY A 104 19.97 8.49 4.30
C GLY A 104 19.09 9.58 4.89
N ASP A 105 19.55 10.15 5.99
CA ASP A 105 18.83 11.19 6.76
C ASP A 105 18.95 12.60 6.13
N TYR A 106 19.28 12.68 4.83
CA TYR A 106 19.38 13.93 4.08
C TYR A 106 18.04 14.39 3.50
N GLU A 107 17.95 15.68 3.21
CA GLU A 107 16.79 16.22 2.54
C GLU A 107 16.91 16.04 1.02
N TYR A 108 15.83 15.64 0.36
CA TYR A 108 15.80 15.48 -1.09
C TYR A 108 14.58 16.19 -1.69
N ARG A 109 14.81 17.20 -2.53
CA ARG A 109 13.76 18.05 -3.09
C ARG A 109 13.61 17.89 -4.60
N LEU A 110 12.41 18.12 -5.12
CA LEU A 110 12.22 18.30 -6.57
C LEU A 110 12.50 19.76 -6.92
N CYS A 111 13.36 19.99 -7.91
CA CYS A 111 13.84 21.31 -8.29
C CYS A 111 13.55 21.57 -9.77
N PRO A 112 12.28 21.80 -10.15
CA PRO A 112 11.94 22.22 -11.50
C PRO A 112 12.55 23.61 -11.76
N VAL A 113 13.30 23.75 -12.86
CA VAL A 113 14.02 24.98 -13.18
C VAL A 113 14.03 25.21 -14.68
N SER A 114 14.05 26.47 -15.09
CA SER A 114 14.28 26.84 -16.49
C SER A 114 15.75 26.67 -16.89
N GLU A 115 16.05 26.64 -18.20
CA GLU A 115 17.43 26.46 -18.66
C GLU A 115 18.34 27.65 -18.28
N ASP A 116 17.79 28.87 -18.25
CA ASP A 116 18.51 30.09 -17.90
C ASP A 116 18.88 30.16 -16.41
N GLU A 117 18.04 29.59 -15.54
CA GLU A 117 18.23 29.56 -14.09
C GLU A 117 19.08 28.36 -13.62
N LEU A 118 19.27 27.35 -14.47
CA LEU A 118 20.02 26.13 -14.15
C LEU A 118 21.43 26.42 -13.59
N PRO A 119 22.27 27.31 -14.17
CA PRO A 119 23.59 27.59 -13.62
C PRO A 119 23.53 28.24 -12.22
N SER A 120 22.53 29.08 -11.97
CA SER A 120 22.31 29.73 -10.68
C SER A 120 21.91 28.72 -9.62
N LEU A 121 21.01 27.78 -9.96
CA LEU A 121 20.60 26.71 -9.06
C LEU A 121 21.75 25.76 -8.73
N LEU A 122 22.55 25.36 -9.73
CA LEU A 122 23.73 24.51 -9.52
C LEU A 122 24.78 25.15 -8.60
N LYS A 123 24.84 26.48 -8.54
CA LYS A 123 25.73 27.24 -7.66
C LYS A 123 25.10 27.62 -6.32
N ASN A 124 23.85 27.28 -6.08
CA ASN A 124 23.16 27.60 -4.83
C ASN A 124 23.77 26.79 -3.68
N LEU A 125 24.30 27.50 -2.67
CA LEU A 125 24.92 26.92 -1.48
C LEU A 125 23.93 26.27 -0.52
N ALA A 126 22.62 26.43 -0.74
CA ALA A 126 21.60 25.70 -0.01
C ALA A 126 21.51 24.21 -0.40
N TYR A 127 22.25 23.79 -1.44
CA TYR A 127 22.30 22.40 -1.91
C TYR A 127 23.74 21.90 -2.01
N ASP A 128 23.92 20.66 -1.55
CA ASP A 128 25.18 19.92 -1.53
C ASP A 128 25.35 19.00 -2.75
N GLY A 129 24.29 18.81 -3.53
CA GLY A 129 24.33 18.05 -4.77
C GLY A 129 22.96 17.89 -5.40
N PHE A 130 22.95 17.32 -6.60
CA PHE A 130 21.74 17.13 -7.37
C PHE A 130 21.79 15.84 -8.18
N ASN A 131 20.67 15.14 -8.30
CA ASN A 131 20.43 14.35 -9.49
C ASN A 131 19.85 15.22 -10.60
N ILE A 132 20.13 14.86 -11.85
CA ILE A 132 19.75 15.60 -13.04
C ILE A 132 18.93 14.69 -13.92
N THR A 133 17.73 15.12 -14.30
CA THR A 133 16.92 14.43 -15.31
C THR A 133 16.75 15.28 -16.57
N MET A 134 15.93 14.81 -17.50
CA MET A 134 15.65 15.49 -18.75
C MET A 134 15.19 16.95 -18.51
N PRO A 135 15.58 17.90 -19.37
CA PRO A 135 16.45 17.74 -20.54
C PRO A 135 17.95 18.03 -20.25
N TYR A 136 18.35 18.23 -19.01
CA TYR A 136 19.59 18.94 -18.69
C TYR A 136 20.86 18.10 -18.58
N LYS A 137 20.79 16.76 -18.66
CA LYS A 137 21.96 15.88 -18.46
C LYS A 137 23.18 16.26 -19.31
N LYS A 138 22.96 16.66 -20.57
CA LYS A 138 24.04 17.13 -21.47
C LYS A 138 24.51 18.55 -21.15
N ARG A 139 23.59 19.43 -20.72
CA ARG A 139 23.94 20.81 -20.37
C ARG A 139 24.82 20.83 -19.12
N VAL A 140 24.45 20.05 -18.11
CA VAL A 140 25.18 19.95 -16.84
C VAL A 140 26.59 19.38 -17.02
N PHE A 141 26.80 18.47 -17.98
CA PHE A 141 28.13 18.00 -18.36
C PHE A 141 29.12 19.15 -18.65
N THR A 142 28.65 20.22 -19.29
CA THR A 142 29.48 21.41 -19.60
C THR A 142 29.60 22.41 -18.45
N LEU A 143 28.86 22.22 -17.37
CA LEU A 143 28.79 23.14 -16.22
C LEU A 143 29.51 22.60 -14.97
N CYS A 144 29.91 21.32 -14.98
CA CYS A 144 30.72 20.74 -13.90
C CYS A 144 32.19 21.10 -14.09
N ASP A 145 32.89 21.31 -12.99
CA ASP A 145 34.33 21.59 -12.98
C ASP A 145 35.15 20.31 -13.15
N GLN A 146 34.63 19.19 -12.65
CA GLN A 146 35.22 17.86 -12.73
C GLN A 146 34.17 16.84 -13.19
N LEU A 147 34.62 15.75 -13.82
CA LEU A 147 33.75 14.71 -14.36
C LEU A 147 34.36 13.33 -14.11
N SER A 148 33.52 12.35 -13.79
CA SER A 148 33.93 10.95 -13.69
C SER A 148 34.19 10.33 -15.09
N PRO A 149 34.97 9.23 -15.18
CA PRO A 149 35.25 8.58 -16.47
C PRO A 149 34.00 8.20 -17.27
N GLU A 150 32.95 7.74 -16.59
CA GLU A 150 31.67 7.33 -17.19
C GLU A 150 30.97 8.52 -17.86
N CYS A 151 31.08 9.72 -17.28
CA CYS A 151 30.57 10.94 -17.90
C CYS A 151 31.23 11.23 -19.24
N TYR A 152 32.55 11.06 -19.35
CA TYR A 152 33.27 11.28 -20.61
C TYR A 152 32.85 10.27 -21.68
N ALA A 153 32.64 9.00 -21.30
CA ALA A 153 32.16 7.97 -22.22
C ALA A 153 30.75 8.26 -22.74
N LEU A 154 29.86 8.78 -21.89
CA LEU A 154 28.45 9.01 -22.20
C LEU A 154 28.13 10.42 -22.72
N GLY A 155 29.03 11.39 -22.52
CA GLY A 155 28.84 12.80 -22.83
C GLY A 155 27.67 13.45 -22.06
N ASN A 156 27.34 12.94 -20.86
CA ASN A 156 26.26 13.48 -20.02
C ASN A 156 26.45 13.17 -18.52
N VAL A 157 25.80 13.96 -17.66
CA VAL A 157 25.83 13.88 -16.20
C VAL A 157 24.40 13.69 -15.67
N ASN A 158 24.18 12.73 -14.78
CA ASN A 158 22.89 12.56 -14.07
C ASN A 158 23.00 12.79 -12.55
N THR A 159 24.21 12.99 -12.02
CA THR A 159 24.46 13.19 -10.58
C THR A 159 25.59 14.20 -10.42
N VAL A 160 25.39 15.21 -9.58
CA VAL A 160 26.35 16.29 -9.31
C VAL A 160 26.55 16.37 -7.81
N LYS A 161 27.81 16.46 -7.40
CA LYS A 161 28.19 16.70 -6.01
C LYS A 161 28.92 18.04 -5.90
N ARG A 162 28.59 18.81 -4.87
CA ARG A 162 29.40 19.95 -4.45
C ARG A 162 30.51 19.45 -3.54
N GLU A 163 31.75 19.70 -3.92
CA GLU A 163 32.90 19.41 -3.08
C GLU A 163 33.10 20.48 -1.99
N ILE A 164 33.94 20.18 -1.01
CA ILE A 164 34.20 21.07 0.14
C ILE A 164 34.78 22.42 -0.32
N ASP A 165 35.52 22.45 -1.42
CA ASP A 165 36.06 23.68 -2.02
C ASP A 165 35.03 24.46 -2.85
N GLY A 166 33.79 23.96 -2.95
CA GLY A 166 32.69 24.54 -3.69
C GLY A 166 32.62 24.14 -5.16
N SER A 167 33.63 23.41 -5.68
CA SER A 167 33.62 22.89 -7.06
C SER A 167 32.53 21.85 -7.27
N LEU A 168 32.10 21.71 -8.52
CA LEU A 168 31.05 20.76 -8.92
C LEU A 168 31.68 19.56 -9.64
N THR A 169 31.52 18.37 -9.06
CA THR A 169 31.90 17.10 -9.68
C THR A 169 30.68 16.40 -10.25
N GLY A 170 30.71 16.10 -11.55
CA GLY A 170 29.66 15.35 -12.25
C GLY A 170 29.96 13.86 -12.35
N TYR A 171 28.92 13.05 -12.16
CA TYR A 171 28.91 11.60 -12.20
C TYR A 171 27.75 11.08 -13.06
N ASN A 172 27.85 9.81 -13.48
CA ASN A 172 26.79 9.10 -14.17
C ASN A 172 26.40 7.81 -13.42
N THR A 173 25.34 7.88 -12.61
CA THR A 173 24.79 6.74 -11.88
C THR A 173 23.79 5.92 -12.68
N ASP A 174 23.34 6.40 -13.85
CA ASP A 174 22.53 5.58 -14.77
C ASP A 174 23.36 4.41 -15.31
N TYR A 175 24.67 4.62 -15.54
CA TYR A 175 25.60 3.56 -15.95
C TYR A 175 25.59 2.42 -14.91
N PHE A 176 25.85 2.75 -13.64
CA PHE A 176 25.81 1.80 -12.53
C PHE A 176 24.44 1.13 -12.40
N GLY A 177 23.35 1.92 -12.42
CA GLY A 177 22.01 1.38 -12.27
C GLY A 177 21.64 0.39 -13.36
N PHE A 178 22.04 0.65 -14.61
CA PHE A 178 21.78 -0.28 -15.72
C PHE A 178 22.66 -1.53 -15.62
N GLN A 179 23.95 -1.39 -15.29
CA GLN A 179 24.83 -2.53 -15.08
C GLN A 179 24.29 -3.46 -13.98
N TYR A 180 23.89 -2.88 -12.85
CA TYR A 180 23.35 -3.61 -11.70
C TYR A 180 22.14 -4.48 -12.09
N ILE A 181 21.18 -3.98 -12.88
CA ILE A 181 20.00 -4.78 -13.23
C ILE A 181 20.32 -5.93 -14.19
N ILE A 182 21.37 -5.82 -15.00
CA ILE A 182 21.83 -6.93 -15.86
C ILE A 182 22.43 -8.03 -14.98
N GLU A 183 23.30 -7.65 -14.05
CA GLU A 183 23.98 -8.57 -13.13
C GLU A 183 22.99 -9.25 -12.17
N LYS A 184 22.16 -8.47 -11.47
CA LYS A 184 21.13 -8.97 -10.54
C LYS A 184 20.20 -10.01 -11.18
N ASN A 185 19.75 -9.74 -12.40
CA ASN A 185 18.82 -10.61 -13.12
C ASN A 185 19.53 -11.73 -13.91
N ASN A 186 20.85 -11.92 -13.70
CA ASN A 186 21.66 -12.95 -14.32
C ASN A 186 21.57 -12.97 -15.86
N ILE A 187 21.51 -11.80 -16.49
CA ILE A 187 21.44 -11.67 -17.95
C ILE A 187 22.85 -11.84 -18.51
N ASP A 188 23.06 -12.89 -19.32
CA ASP A 188 24.34 -13.18 -19.95
C ASP A 188 24.54 -12.25 -21.16
N VAL A 189 25.61 -11.45 -21.17
CA VAL A 189 25.88 -10.42 -22.19
C VAL A 189 27.08 -10.74 -23.10
N PRO A 190 28.20 -11.30 -22.61
CA PRO A 190 29.38 -11.54 -23.44
C PRO A 190 29.07 -12.29 -24.74
N GLY A 191 29.45 -11.70 -25.87
CA GLY A 191 29.27 -12.28 -27.20
C GLY A 191 27.85 -12.18 -27.78
N LYS A 192 26.87 -11.66 -27.03
CA LYS A 192 25.46 -11.64 -27.45
C LYS A 192 25.13 -10.53 -28.44
N LYS A 193 24.10 -10.78 -29.26
CA LYS A 193 23.48 -9.78 -30.14
C LYS A 193 22.37 -9.03 -29.41
N VAL A 194 22.46 -7.71 -29.39
CA VAL A 194 21.55 -6.82 -28.66
C VAL A 194 20.82 -5.88 -29.61
N ALA A 195 19.50 -5.79 -29.45
CA ALA A 195 18.68 -4.75 -30.06
C ALA A 195 18.18 -3.77 -29.00
N ILE A 196 18.60 -2.50 -29.08
CA ILE A 196 18.16 -1.43 -28.19
C ILE A 196 17.12 -0.59 -28.92
N LEU A 197 15.93 -0.48 -28.35
CA LEU A 197 14.82 0.32 -28.88
C LEU A 197 14.97 1.76 -28.38
N GLY A 198 15.25 2.68 -29.31
CA GLY A 198 15.42 4.10 -29.05
C GLY A 198 16.83 4.64 -29.33
N LYS A 199 16.95 5.96 -29.40
CA LYS A 199 18.23 6.71 -29.55
C LYS A 199 18.32 7.88 -28.55
N GLY A 200 17.66 7.75 -27.40
CA GLY A 200 17.70 8.73 -26.31
C GLY A 200 18.93 8.57 -25.41
N GLY A 201 19.05 9.43 -24.39
CA GLY A 201 20.17 9.36 -23.43
C GLY A 201 20.26 8.01 -22.69
N ALA A 202 19.11 7.42 -22.33
CA ALA A 202 19.06 6.07 -21.75
C ALA A 202 19.60 5.01 -22.72
N ALA A 203 19.20 5.05 -24.00
CA ALA A 203 19.66 4.09 -25.01
C ALA A 203 21.19 4.10 -25.18
N TYR A 204 21.81 5.28 -25.16
CA TYR A 204 23.27 5.39 -25.23
C TYR A 204 23.96 4.90 -23.95
N THR A 205 23.31 5.04 -22.79
CA THR A 205 23.81 4.49 -21.53
C THR A 205 23.77 2.96 -21.56
N CYS A 206 22.63 2.37 -21.95
CA CYS A 206 22.51 0.93 -22.16
C CYS A 206 23.55 0.41 -23.15
N LYS A 207 23.75 1.11 -24.27
CA LYS A 207 24.76 0.74 -25.27
C LYS A 207 26.17 0.72 -24.68
N ALA A 208 26.56 1.75 -23.94
CA ALA A 208 27.90 1.83 -23.34
C ALA A 208 28.13 0.68 -22.38
N VAL A 209 27.19 0.46 -21.43
CA VAL A 209 27.29 -0.64 -20.46
C VAL A 209 27.38 -2.00 -21.16
N LEU A 210 26.50 -2.29 -22.12
CA LEU A 210 26.52 -3.58 -22.83
C LEU A 210 27.76 -3.76 -23.71
N THR A 211 28.35 -2.67 -24.21
CA THR A 211 29.64 -2.72 -24.92
C THR A 211 30.76 -3.13 -23.97
N ASP A 212 30.82 -2.51 -22.79
CA ASP A 212 31.84 -2.79 -21.77
C ASP A 212 31.67 -4.20 -21.16
N MET A 213 30.44 -4.70 -21.10
CA MET A 213 30.13 -6.09 -20.73
C MET A 213 30.37 -7.12 -21.85
N GLY A 214 30.83 -6.68 -23.02
CA GLY A 214 31.33 -7.57 -24.08
C GLY A 214 30.29 -8.07 -25.08
N ALA A 215 29.15 -7.39 -25.27
CA ALA A 215 28.21 -7.72 -26.35
C ALA A 215 28.90 -7.66 -27.73
N SER A 216 28.60 -8.61 -28.62
CA SER A 216 29.28 -8.72 -29.92
C SER A 216 28.72 -7.76 -30.99
N ASN A 217 27.42 -7.49 -30.92
CA ASN A 217 26.73 -6.58 -31.85
C ASN A 217 25.60 -5.86 -31.10
N ILE A 218 25.59 -4.53 -31.16
CA ILE A 218 24.56 -3.71 -30.52
C ILE A 218 23.97 -2.76 -31.56
N GLU A 219 22.69 -2.97 -31.86
CA GLU A 219 21.96 -2.13 -32.80
C GLU A 219 21.00 -1.17 -32.08
N LEU A 220 21.01 0.10 -32.47
CA LEU A 220 20.06 1.11 -31.98
C LEU A 220 18.92 1.30 -32.98
N ILE A 221 17.73 0.83 -32.64
CA ILE A 221 16.53 0.91 -33.48
C ILE A 221 15.78 2.21 -33.19
N SER A 222 15.51 3.01 -34.21
CA SER A 222 14.75 4.27 -34.09
C SER A 222 13.61 4.38 -35.10
N ARG A 223 12.75 5.39 -34.97
CA ARG A 223 11.67 5.61 -35.96
C ARG A 223 12.20 5.92 -37.36
N ASN A 224 13.34 6.60 -37.42
CA ASN A 224 14.00 7.04 -38.65
C ASN A 224 15.41 6.44 -38.74
N GLY A 225 15.97 6.32 -39.95
CA GLY A 225 17.33 5.82 -40.18
C GLY A 225 17.37 4.39 -40.73
N GLU A 226 18.57 3.83 -40.87
CA GLU A 226 18.78 2.51 -41.48
C GLU A 226 18.17 1.36 -40.69
N SER A 227 18.32 1.40 -39.36
CA SER A 227 17.73 0.44 -38.42
C SER A 227 16.47 1.04 -37.79
N ASN A 228 15.31 0.52 -38.19
CA ASN A 228 14.03 1.10 -37.81
C ASN A 228 12.91 0.06 -37.63
N TYR A 229 11.76 0.50 -37.13
CA TYR A 229 10.65 -0.41 -36.82
C TYR A 229 9.97 -1.04 -38.05
N GLN A 230 10.26 -0.58 -39.27
CA GLN A 230 9.74 -1.18 -40.51
C GLN A 230 10.60 -2.35 -41.01
N ASN A 231 11.82 -2.50 -40.51
CA ASN A 231 12.75 -3.56 -40.93
C ASN A 231 13.25 -4.44 -39.77
N LEU A 232 12.37 -4.66 -38.78
CA LEU A 232 12.65 -5.49 -37.60
C LEU A 232 13.09 -6.92 -37.93
N ASP A 233 12.76 -7.44 -39.11
CA ASP A 233 13.18 -8.77 -39.58
C ASP A 233 14.70 -8.94 -39.59
N LYS A 234 15.45 -7.84 -39.77
CA LYS A 234 16.92 -7.84 -39.73
C LYS A 234 17.50 -8.12 -38.35
N PHE A 235 16.70 -7.99 -37.30
CA PHE A 235 17.13 -8.06 -35.90
C PHE A 235 16.46 -9.23 -35.15
N LYS A 236 15.81 -10.16 -35.86
CA LYS A 236 15.11 -11.32 -35.27
C LYS A 236 16.03 -12.33 -34.60
N ASP A 237 17.33 -12.26 -34.90
CA ASP A 237 18.41 -13.02 -34.30
C ASP A 237 18.99 -12.34 -33.04
N ALA A 238 18.41 -11.24 -32.57
CA ALA A 238 18.77 -10.64 -31.30
C ALA A 238 18.49 -11.60 -30.14
N GLU A 239 19.45 -11.70 -29.23
CA GLU A 239 19.38 -12.51 -28.01
C GLU A 239 18.94 -11.67 -26.81
N ILE A 240 19.19 -10.35 -26.86
CA ILE A 240 18.77 -9.41 -25.82
C ILE A 240 18.04 -8.23 -26.48
N ILE A 241 16.90 -7.86 -25.92
CA ILE A 241 16.20 -6.61 -26.26
C ILE A 241 16.20 -5.66 -25.08
N VAL A 242 16.51 -4.39 -25.34
CA VAL A 242 16.42 -3.32 -24.34
C VAL A 242 15.43 -2.26 -24.82
N ASN A 243 14.32 -2.05 -24.09
CA ASN A 243 13.45 -0.90 -24.32
C ASN A 243 14.03 0.33 -23.61
N ALA A 244 14.49 1.30 -24.40
CA ALA A 244 14.91 2.63 -23.93
C ALA A 244 14.03 3.74 -24.53
N THR A 245 12.81 3.39 -24.96
CA THR A 245 11.79 4.32 -25.43
C THR A 245 10.80 4.65 -24.31
N PRO A 246 10.01 5.73 -24.44
CA PRO A 246 8.89 5.97 -23.54
C PRO A 246 7.64 5.09 -23.82
N VAL A 247 7.67 4.17 -24.80
CA VAL A 247 6.46 3.40 -25.16
C VAL A 247 6.18 2.35 -24.09
N GLY A 248 4.95 2.33 -23.58
CA GLY A 248 4.52 1.47 -22.47
C GLY A 248 4.53 2.16 -21.10
N MET A 249 4.95 3.42 -21.02
CA MET A 249 4.88 4.22 -19.80
C MET A 249 3.49 4.80 -19.56
N TYR A 250 3.20 5.20 -18.32
CA TYR A 250 1.99 5.95 -17.98
C TYR A 250 1.79 7.21 -18.85
N PRO A 251 0.58 7.46 -19.38
CA PRO A 251 -0.69 6.75 -19.13
C PRO A 251 -1.00 5.56 -20.06
N ASN A 252 -0.17 5.29 -21.06
CA ASN A 252 -0.43 4.30 -22.12
C ASN A 252 0.22 2.95 -21.80
N ASN A 253 -0.06 2.40 -20.63
CA ASN A 253 0.62 1.22 -20.09
C ASN A 253 0.43 -0.07 -20.90
N GLY A 254 -0.59 -0.12 -21.77
CA GLY A 254 -0.88 -1.28 -22.62
C GLY A 254 -0.09 -1.30 -23.93
N ASP A 255 0.56 -0.19 -24.29
CA ASP A 255 1.37 -0.11 -25.50
C ASP A 255 2.70 -0.82 -25.29
N LYS A 256 3.24 -1.41 -26.36
CA LYS A 256 4.59 -1.96 -26.41
C LYS A 256 5.30 -1.45 -27.66
N PRO A 257 6.61 -1.19 -27.61
CA PRO A 257 7.35 -0.66 -28.75
C PRO A 257 7.39 -1.66 -29.92
N ILE A 258 7.38 -2.96 -29.63
CA ILE A 258 7.37 -4.07 -30.59
C ILE A 258 6.63 -5.27 -30.01
N SER A 259 6.19 -6.19 -30.87
CA SER A 259 5.85 -7.57 -30.48
C SER A 259 7.13 -8.41 -30.43
N LEU A 260 7.24 -9.31 -29.45
CA LEU A 260 8.37 -10.25 -29.39
C LEU A 260 8.19 -11.41 -30.38
N GLU A 261 7.04 -11.53 -31.05
CA GLU A 261 6.74 -12.62 -31.99
C GLU A 261 7.81 -12.74 -33.09
N GLY A 262 8.27 -13.97 -33.34
CA GLY A 262 9.31 -14.27 -34.33
C GLY A 262 10.75 -14.03 -33.88
N PHE A 263 10.99 -13.41 -32.71
CA PHE A 263 12.34 -13.31 -32.13
C PHE A 263 12.68 -14.61 -31.38
N ASN A 264 13.07 -15.63 -32.13
CA ASN A 264 13.24 -17.00 -31.61
C ASN A 264 14.55 -17.23 -30.84
N SER A 265 15.50 -16.29 -30.92
CA SER A 265 16.80 -16.37 -30.24
C SER A 265 16.85 -15.58 -28.94
N LEU A 266 15.74 -14.95 -28.52
CA LEU A 266 15.73 -14.14 -27.31
C LEU A 266 15.97 -14.98 -26.06
N GLU A 267 16.81 -14.45 -25.19
CA GLU A 267 17.12 -14.98 -23.87
C GLU A 267 16.72 -13.98 -22.78
N ALA A 268 16.75 -12.67 -23.09
CA ALA A 268 16.42 -11.62 -22.13
C ALA A 268 15.73 -10.39 -22.75
N VAL A 269 14.88 -9.75 -21.95
CA VAL A 269 14.24 -8.46 -22.25
C VAL A 269 14.38 -7.52 -21.06
N VAL A 270 14.97 -6.35 -21.30
CA VAL A 270 15.19 -5.30 -20.30
C VAL A 270 14.34 -4.09 -20.68
N ASP A 271 13.64 -3.49 -19.72
CA ASP A 271 12.87 -2.26 -19.94
C ASP A 271 13.26 -1.20 -18.91
N VAL A 272 13.73 -0.05 -19.36
CA VAL A 272 14.13 1.04 -18.46
C VAL A 272 12.94 1.86 -17.93
N ILE A 273 11.72 1.55 -18.38
CA ILE A 273 10.49 2.13 -17.83
C ILE A 273 10.25 1.54 -16.44
N TYR A 274 10.00 2.43 -15.46
CA TYR A 274 9.70 2.05 -14.07
C TYR A 274 8.23 2.20 -13.69
N ASN A 275 7.41 2.86 -14.53
CA ASN A 275 5.99 3.06 -14.29
C ASN A 275 5.19 2.82 -15.59
N PRO A 276 4.46 1.70 -15.71
CA PRO A 276 4.13 0.72 -14.66
C PRO A 276 5.33 -0.14 -14.21
N TYR A 277 5.18 -0.90 -13.11
CA TYR A 277 6.24 -1.82 -12.64
C TYR A 277 6.59 -2.87 -13.70
N LYS A 278 5.57 -3.50 -14.31
CA LYS A 278 5.72 -4.40 -15.46
C LYS A 278 5.03 -3.82 -16.69
N THR A 279 5.81 -3.46 -17.71
CA THR A 279 5.27 -3.01 -19.00
C THR A 279 4.66 -4.17 -19.77
N ALA A 280 3.83 -3.88 -20.78
CA ALA A 280 3.30 -4.91 -21.67
C ALA A 280 4.41 -5.73 -22.37
N LEU A 281 5.58 -5.13 -22.60
CA LEU A 281 6.75 -5.81 -23.14
C LEU A 281 7.36 -6.82 -22.15
N ILE A 282 7.52 -6.41 -20.88
CA ILE A 282 8.01 -7.29 -19.81
C ILE A 282 7.04 -8.44 -19.55
N LEU A 283 5.73 -8.17 -19.52
CA LEU A 283 4.71 -9.22 -19.35
C LEU A 283 4.75 -10.25 -20.48
N GLU A 284 4.91 -9.81 -21.74
CA GLU A 284 5.08 -10.72 -22.87
C GLU A 284 6.37 -11.55 -22.78
N ALA A 285 7.46 -10.98 -22.25
CA ALA A 285 8.72 -11.69 -22.05
C ALA A 285 8.61 -12.75 -20.94
N GLU A 286 7.93 -12.43 -19.82
CA GLU A 286 7.65 -13.38 -18.74
C GLU A 286 6.75 -14.54 -19.20
N ASP A 287 5.73 -14.27 -20.02
CA ASP A 287 4.86 -15.31 -20.59
C ASP A 287 5.63 -16.27 -21.54
N ARG A 288 6.86 -15.91 -21.94
CA ARG A 288 7.79 -16.74 -22.72
C ARG A 288 8.94 -17.29 -21.89
N GLU A 289 8.89 -17.14 -20.57
CA GLU A 289 9.92 -17.60 -19.63
C GLU A 289 11.31 -16.99 -19.91
N LEU A 290 11.36 -15.79 -20.49
CA LEU A 290 12.60 -15.05 -20.71
C LEU A 290 13.08 -14.39 -19.42
N LYS A 291 14.40 -14.16 -19.32
CA LYS A 291 14.94 -13.30 -18.25
C LYS A 291 14.45 -11.88 -18.46
N THR A 292 14.02 -11.21 -17.39
CA THR A 292 13.53 -9.84 -17.46
C THR A 292 14.19 -8.95 -16.42
N ALA A 293 14.26 -7.65 -16.72
CA ALA A 293 14.70 -6.62 -15.78
C ALA A 293 13.88 -5.35 -16.00
N THR A 294 13.49 -4.69 -14.90
CA THR A 294 12.58 -3.53 -14.93
C THR A 294 13.27 -2.22 -14.55
N GLY A 295 12.71 -1.10 -14.98
CA GLY A 295 13.32 0.21 -14.77
C GLY A 295 13.27 0.68 -13.32
N LEU A 296 12.39 0.12 -12.49
CA LEU A 296 12.33 0.48 -11.07
C LEU A 296 13.60 0.05 -10.35
N GLU A 297 14.12 -1.14 -10.65
CA GLU A 297 15.35 -1.66 -10.08
C GLU A 297 16.53 -0.75 -10.44
N MET A 298 16.60 -0.33 -11.72
CA MET A 298 17.60 0.64 -12.18
C MET A 298 17.47 1.98 -11.46
N LEU A 299 16.23 2.45 -11.24
CA LEU A 299 15.95 3.71 -10.55
C LEU A 299 16.39 3.67 -9.08
N VAL A 300 16.19 2.54 -8.39
CA VAL A 300 16.64 2.36 -7.01
C VAL A 300 18.16 2.24 -6.94
N ALA A 301 18.77 1.44 -7.81
CA ALA A 301 20.22 1.26 -7.86
C ALA A 301 20.96 2.57 -8.16
N GLN A 302 20.50 3.36 -9.14
CA GLN A 302 21.12 4.66 -9.43
C GLN A 302 20.99 5.66 -8.26
N ALA A 303 19.90 5.58 -7.50
CA ALA A 303 19.66 6.44 -6.34
C ALA A 303 20.55 6.02 -5.16
N GLY A 304 20.73 4.72 -4.94
CA GLY A 304 21.69 4.19 -3.97
C GLY A 304 23.12 4.67 -4.30
N LYS A 305 23.52 4.56 -5.57
CA LYS A 305 24.86 5.05 -5.98
C LYS A 305 25.00 6.57 -5.84
N ALA A 306 23.95 7.32 -6.10
CA ALA A 306 23.94 8.76 -5.85
C ALA A 306 24.04 9.06 -4.34
N ALA A 307 23.35 8.31 -3.48
CA ALA A 307 23.44 8.46 -2.03
C ALA A 307 24.84 8.17 -1.50
N GLU A 308 25.50 7.12 -2.01
CA GLU A 308 26.90 6.80 -1.74
C GLU A 308 27.81 7.99 -2.07
N ILE A 309 27.65 8.55 -3.27
CA ILE A 309 28.40 9.74 -3.72
C ILE A 309 28.14 10.93 -2.81
N PHE A 310 26.88 11.21 -2.50
CA PHE A 310 26.47 12.34 -1.65
C PHE A 310 27.05 12.25 -0.25
N CYS A 311 26.96 11.07 0.38
CA CYS A 311 27.30 10.90 1.80
C CYS A 311 28.73 10.40 2.04
N LYS A 312 29.49 10.07 0.99
CA LYS A 312 30.84 9.43 1.09
C LYS A 312 30.82 8.12 1.90
N GLY A 313 29.74 7.35 1.78
CA GLY A 313 29.61 6.00 2.33
C GLY A 313 30.00 4.92 1.31
N ASN A 314 29.80 3.65 1.64
CA ASN A 314 29.83 2.54 0.69
C ASN A 314 28.46 1.85 0.72
N LEU A 315 27.96 1.42 -0.44
CA LEU A 315 26.81 0.51 -0.49
C LEU A 315 27.27 -0.87 -0.05
N GLU A 316 26.54 -1.49 0.87
CA GLU A 316 26.74 -2.87 1.27
C GLU A 316 25.93 -3.82 0.37
N GLU A 317 26.32 -5.09 0.36
CA GLU A 317 25.60 -6.14 -0.36
C GLU A 317 24.20 -6.32 0.22
N GLY A 318 23.16 -6.28 -0.61
CA GLY A 318 21.76 -6.39 -0.18
C GLY A 318 21.05 -5.07 0.10
N ASP A 319 21.78 -3.95 0.19
CA ASP A 319 21.17 -2.63 0.47
C ASP A 319 20.17 -2.23 -0.62
N ILE A 320 20.53 -2.44 -1.89
CA ILE A 320 19.70 -2.05 -3.03
C ILE A 320 18.44 -2.91 -3.07
N GLU A 321 18.56 -4.21 -2.82
CA GLU A 321 17.48 -5.17 -2.76
C GLU A 321 16.47 -4.81 -1.66
N ASP A 322 16.94 -4.50 -0.45
CA ASP A 322 16.08 -4.08 0.67
C ASP A 322 15.29 -2.80 0.33
N VAL A 323 15.92 -1.82 -0.34
CA VAL A 323 15.20 -0.61 -0.78
C VAL A 323 14.22 -0.93 -1.91
N ILE A 324 14.56 -1.82 -2.85
CA ILE A 324 13.61 -2.29 -3.88
C ILE A 324 12.36 -2.88 -3.22
N ASP A 325 12.52 -3.77 -2.24
CA ASP A 325 11.41 -4.42 -1.54
C ASP A 325 10.53 -3.41 -0.80
N LYS A 326 11.14 -2.45 -0.10
CA LYS A 326 10.42 -1.35 0.59
C LYS A 326 9.63 -0.48 -0.38
N VAL A 327 10.20 -0.17 -1.55
CA VAL A 327 9.53 0.63 -2.58
C VAL A 327 8.38 -0.16 -3.21
N LEU A 328 8.59 -1.42 -3.58
CA LEU A 328 7.56 -2.30 -4.12
C LEU A 328 6.41 -2.51 -3.14
N ALA A 329 6.71 -2.69 -1.85
CA ALA A 329 5.72 -2.80 -0.80
C ALA A 329 4.81 -1.56 -0.70
N LYS A 330 5.28 -0.37 -1.10
CA LYS A 330 4.43 0.83 -1.17
C LYS A 330 3.68 0.99 -2.49
N LEU A 331 4.24 0.49 -3.61
CA LEU A 331 3.70 0.73 -4.95
C LEU A 331 2.76 -0.38 -5.47
N LEU A 332 3.02 -1.65 -5.16
CA LEU A 332 2.26 -2.74 -5.75
C LEU A 332 0.86 -2.85 -5.14
N ASN A 333 -0.13 -3.12 -5.98
CA ASN A 333 -1.47 -3.49 -5.55
C ASN A 333 -1.47 -4.91 -4.98
N ARG A 334 -2.31 -5.15 -3.97
CA ARG A 334 -2.59 -6.49 -3.44
C ARG A 334 -3.87 -6.97 -4.10
N CYS A 335 -3.74 -7.74 -5.18
CA CYS A 335 -4.84 -8.18 -6.03
C CYS A 335 -5.38 -9.52 -5.55
N LEU A 336 -6.53 -9.54 -4.88
CA LEU A 336 -7.13 -10.74 -4.31
C LEU A 336 -8.06 -11.42 -5.34
N ILE A 337 -7.68 -12.63 -5.76
CA ILE A 337 -8.48 -13.50 -6.64
C ILE A 337 -8.95 -14.77 -5.89
N GLY A 338 -9.87 -15.52 -6.47
CA GLY A 338 -10.34 -16.79 -5.91
C GLY A 338 -11.85 -16.96 -6.00
N MET A 339 -12.32 -18.12 -5.54
CA MET A 339 -13.72 -18.54 -5.68
C MET A 339 -14.73 -17.59 -4.99
N PRO A 340 -15.99 -17.56 -5.45
CA PRO A 340 -17.06 -16.84 -4.75
C PRO A 340 -17.20 -17.35 -3.31
N GLY A 341 -17.35 -16.43 -2.36
CA GLY A 341 -17.43 -16.81 -0.94
C GLY A 341 -16.10 -17.24 -0.30
N SER A 342 -14.97 -17.16 -1.01
CA SER A 342 -13.65 -17.47 -0.44
C SER A 342 -13.17 -16.41 0.57
N GLY A 343 -13.83 -15.25 0.65
CA GLY A 343 -13.51 -14.20 1.62
C GLY A 343 -12.62 -13.07 1.10
N LYS A 344 -12.49 -12.88 -0.22
CA LYS A 344 -11.71 -11.79 -0.85
C LYS A 344 -12.01 -10.41 -0.25
N SER A 345 -13.27 -9.99 -0.21
CA SER A 345 -13.65 -8.68 0.34
C SER A 345 -13.37 -8.55 1.84
N PHE A 346 -13.50 -9.64 2.59
CA PHE A 346 -13.19 -9.70 4.03
C PHE A 346 -11.69 -9.57 4.28
N MET A 347 -10.89 -10.43 3.65
CA MET A 347 -9.43 -10.39 3.73
C MET A 347 -8.88 -9.06 3.21
N GLY A 348 -9.44 -8.57 2.10
CA GLY A 348 -9.04 -7.30 1.51
C GLY A 348 -9.22 -6.13 2.46
N ARG A 349 -10.32 -6.11 3.22
CA ARG A 349 -10.55 -5.09 4.24
C ARG A 349 -9.54 -5.16 5.38
N ARG A 350 -9.24 -6.35 5.89
CA ARG A 350 -8.24 -6.48 6.96
C ARG A 350 -6.84 -6.09 6.50
N ILE A 351 -6.43 -6.50 5.28
CA ILE A 351 -5.15 -6.11 4.70
C ILE A 351 -5.09 -4.58 4.51
N ALA A 352 -6.17 -3.99 3.98
CA ALA A 352 -6.28 -2.55 3.79
C ALA A 352 -6.11 -1.79 5.11
N ASN A 353 -6.83 -2.21 6.16
CA ASN A 353 -6.77 -1.56 7.48
C ASN A 353 -5.39 -1.68 8.12
N VAL A 354 -4.81 -2.89 8.14
CA VAL A 354 -3.49 -3.13 8.76
C VAL A 354 -2.38 -2.36 8.03
N GLN A 355 -2.47 -2.20 6.72
CA GLN A 355 -1.45 -1.53 5.93
C GLN A 355 -1.75 -0.04 5.66
N GLY A 356 -2.88 0.49 6.14
CA GLY A 356 -3.32 1.85 5.84
C GLY A 356 -3.58 2.10 4.35
N LEU A 357 -3.98 1.07 3.60
CA LEU A 357 -4.23 1.14 2.15
C LEU A 357 -5.72 1.28 1.86
N LYS A 358 -6.04 1.82 0.68
CA LYS A 358 -7.43 1.86 0.21
C LYS A 358 -7.89 0.50 -0.32
N LEU A 359 -9.06 0.04 0.13
CA LEU A 359 -9.74 -1.12 -0.46
C LEU A 359 -10.56 -0.70 -1.69
N MET A 360 -10.33 -1.41 -2.79
CA MET A 360 -11.07 -1.30 -4.05
C MET A 360 -11.75 -2.64 -4.33
N ASP A 361 -13.00 -2.77 -3.91
CA ASP A 361 -13.83 -3.94 -4.18
C ASP A 361 -14.56 -3.74 -5.50
N THR A 362 -14.24 -4.55 -6.52
CA THR A 362 -14.75 -4.33 -7.87
C THR A 362 -16.24 -4.58 -7.98
N ASP A 363 -16.82 -5.47 -7.17
CA ASP A 363 -18.26 -5.72 -7.15
C ASP A 363 -19.01 -4.54 -6.53
N ARG A 364 -18.47 -3.95 -5.45
CA ARG A 364 -19.02 -2.72 -4.86
C ARG A 364 -18.93 -1.54 -5.84
N ILE A 365 -17.81 -1.42 -6.55
CA ILE A 365 -17.63 -0.38 -7.57
C ILE A 365 -18.63 -0.60 -8.72
N PHE A 366 -18.87 -1.85 -9.13
CA PHE A 366 -19.88 -2.18 -10.13
C PHE A 366 -21.27 -1.69 -9.71
N ILE A 367 -21.70 -2.04 -8.49
CA ILE A 367 -23.00 -1.61 -7.93
C ILE A 367 -23.08 -0.08 -7.90
N SER A 368 -22.04 0.59 -7.43
CA SER A 368 -22.01 2.05 -7.36
C SER A 368 -22.08 2.72 -8.74
N ARG A 369 -21.48 2.12 -9.78
CA ARG A 369 -21.45 2.67 -11.14
C ARG A 369 -22.73 2.40 -11.92
N HIS A 370 -23.37 1.25 -11.69
CA HIS A 370 -24.49 0.77 -12.51
C HIS A 370 -25.84 0.75 -11.77
N GLY A 371 -25.85 0.95 -10.45
CA GLY A 371 -27.07 0.96 -9.63
C GLY A 371 -27.73 -0.42 -9.46
N MET A 372 -27.07 -1.50 -9.91
CA MET A 372 -27.58 -2.86 -9.91
C MET A 372 -26.51 -3.84 -9.43
N VAL A 373 -26.95 -4.92 -8.78
CA VAL A 373 -26.04 -6.03 -8.45
C VAL A 373 -25.70 -6.82 -9.72
N PRO A 374 -24.50 -7.44 -9.79
CA PRO A 374 -24.05 -8.20 -10.96
C PRO A 374 -25.06 -9.21 -11.50
N LYS A 375 -25.76 -9.92 -10.60
CA LYS A 375 -26.76 -10.93 -10.98
C LYS A 375 -27.90 -10.32 -11.81
N ASP A 376 -28.54 -9.28 -11.29
CA ASP A 376 -29.68 -8.61 -11.93
C ASP A 376 -29.24 -7.96 -13.24
N TYR A 377 -28.02 -7.40 -13.27
CA TYR A 377 -27.44 -6.84 -14.48
C TYR A 377 -27.24 -7.92 -15.58
N ILE A 378 -26.77 -9.11 -15.22
CA ILE A 378 -26.60 -10.22 -16.17
C ILE A 378 -27.96 -10.70 -16.69
N GLU A 379 -28.98 -10.77 -15.84
CA GLU A 379 -30.33 -11.17 -16.23
C GLU A 379 -30.97 -10.17 -17.21
N GLU A 380 -30.77 -8.87 -17.00
CA GLU A 380 -31.34 -7.81 -17.85
C GLU A 380 -30.53 -7.56 -19.13
N TYR A 381 -29.20 -7.53 -19.04
CA TYR A 381 -28.31 -7.06 -20.10
C TYR A 381 -27.40 -8.13 -20.72
N GLY A 382 -27.37 -9.32 -20.13
CA GLY A 382 -26.57 -10.45 -20.60
C GLY A 382 -25.12 -10.48 -20.09
N ILE A 383 -24.55 -11.68 -20.03
CA ILE A 383 -23.23 -11.96 -19.47
C ILE A 383 -22.07 -11.29 -20.23
N GLU A 384 -22.15 -11.22 -21.56
CA GLU A 384 -21.08 -10.63 -22.37
C GLU A 384 -20.94 -9.14 -22.11
N ARG A 385 -22.07 -8.43 -21.93
CA ARG A 385 -22.04 -7.02 -21.56
C ARG A 385 -21.52 -6.81 -20.14
N PHE A 386 -21.90 -7.68 -19.21
CA PHE A 386 -21.35 -7.67 -17.84
C PHE A 386 -19.82 -7.80 -17.85
N LYS A 387 -19.26 -8.77 -18.58
CA LYS A 387 -17.80 -8.97 -18.68
C LYS A 387 -17.06 -7.73 -19.19
N VAL A 388 -17.61 -7.03 -20.18
CA VAL A 388 -17.01 -5.78 -20.69
C VAL A 388 -17.00 -4.69 -19.61
N MET A 389 -18.09 -4.55 -18.84
CA MET A 389 -18.16 -3.57 -17.76
C MET A 389 -17.23 -3.92 -16.60
N GLU A 390 -17.16 -5.20 -16.20
CA GLU A 390 -16.26 -5.70 -15.16
C GLU A 390 -14.79 -5.48 -15.55
N ASN A 391 -14.41 -5.81 -16.80
CA ASN A 391 -13.08 -5.53 -17.34
C ASN A 391 -12.73 -4.04 -17.33
N GLN A 392 -13.68 -3.16 -17.68
CA GLN A 392 -13.46 -1.72 -17.65
C GLN A 392 -13.22 -1.21 -16.23
N ILE A 393 -13.99 -1.70 -15.25
CA ILE A 393 -13.75 -1.40 -13.83
C ILE A 393 -12.36 -1.85 -13.42
N LEU A 394 -11.97 -3.09 -13.78
CA LEU A 394 -10.66 -3.61 -13.46
C LEU A 394 -9.54 -2.73 -14.04
N LYS A 395 -9.63 -2.37 -15.32
CA LYS A 395 -8.69 -1.45 -16.01
C LYS A 395 -8.56 -0.10 -15.31
N ASP A 396 -9.65 0.44 -14.77
CA ASP A 396 -9.61 1.73 -14.07
C ASP A 396 -8.95 1.61 -12.70
N VAL A 397 -9.22 0.52 -11.98
CA VAL A 397 -8.68 0.29 -10.64
C VAL A 397 -7.18 -0.02 -10.70
N THR A 398 -6.75 -0.92 -11.59
CA THR A 398 -5.35 -1.39 -11.68
C THR A 398 -4.37 -0.36 -12.25
N LYS A 399 -4.87 0.75 -12.82
CA LYS A 399 -4.05 1.91 -13.20
C LYS A 399 -3.43 2.62 -11.98
N ASN A 400 -4.08 2.52 -10.83
CA ASN A 400 -3.55 3.08 -9.58
C ASN A 400 -2.57 2.10 -8.94
N GLN A 401 -1.83 2.57 -7.94
CA GLN A 401 -0.79 1.85 -7.22
C GLN A 401 -1.05 1.95 -5.70
N GLY A 402 -0.50 1.00 -4.93
CA GLY A 402 -0.59 0.99 -3.47
C GLY A 402 -2.01 0.80 -2.93
N GLN A 403 -2.78 -0.13 -3.50
CA GLN A 403 -4.16 -0.42 -3.10
C GLN A 403 -4.37 -1.90 -2.83
N VAL A 404 -5.43 -2.24 -2.10
CA VAL A 404 -5.93 -3.61 -2.02
C VAL A 404 -7.10 -3.74 -2.97
N ILE A 405 -7.04 -4.69 -3.90
CA ILE A 405 -8.08 -4.90 -4.91
C ILE A 405 -8.75 -6.23 -4.62
N ALA A 406 -10.01 -6.21 -4.18
CA ALA A 406 -10.83 -7.42 -4.09
C ALA A 406 -11.60 -7.58 -5.40
N THR A 407 -11.27 -8.63 -6.18
CA THR A 407 -11.85 -8.80 -7.50
C THR A 407 -13.17 -9.56 -7.46
N GLY A 408 -14.02 -9.30 -8.46
CA GLY A 408 -15.23 -10.06 -8.75
C GLY A 408 -14.91 -11.48 -9.20
N GLU A 409 -15.92 -12.34 -9.20
CA GLU A 409 -15.78 -13.75 -9.59
C GLU A 409 -15.45 -13.95 -11.07
N GLY A 410 -15.79 -12.98 -11.92
CA GLY A 410 -15.58 -13.03 -13.38
C GLY A 410 -14.18 -12.57 -13.81
N VAL A 411 -13.31 -12.17 -12.87
CA VAL A 411 -11.97 -11.65 -13.19
C VAL A 411 -11.14 -12.61 -14.07
N ILE A 412 -11.34 -13.91 -13.95
CA ILE A 412 -10.63 -14.93 -14.73
C ILE A 412 -11.32 -15.31 -16.06
N ASP A 413 -12.51 -14.76 -16.33
CA ASP A 413 -13.26 -15.11 -17.54
C ASP A 413 -12.65 -14.47 -18.81
N LEU A 414 -11.81 -13.45 -18.65
CA LEU A 414 -11.09 -12.76 -19.73
C LEU A 414 -9.57 -12.88 -19.51
N PRO A 415 -8.82 -13.60 -20.37
CA PRO A 415 -7.38 -13.83 -20.19
C PRO A 415 -6.54 -12.57 -20.07
N GLU A 416 -6.95 -11.47 -20.71
CA GLU A 416 -6.26 -10.19 -20.64
C GLU A 416 -6.25 -9.56 -19.23
N ASN A 417 -7.19 -9.97 -18.35
CA ASN A 417 -7.24 -9.49 -16.98
C ASN A 417 -6.00 -9.91 -16.19
N LYS A 418 -5.36 -11.03 -16.53
CA LYS A 418 -4.09 -11.48 -15.94
C LYS A 418 -3.06 -10.35 -15.96
N ASN A 419 -2.88 -9.73 -17.12
CA ASN A 419 -1.88 -8.70 -17.34
C ASN A 419 -2.25 -7.38 -16.66
N LEU A 420 -3.55 -7.08 -16.53
CA LEU A 420 -4.02 -5.92 -15.77
C LEU A 420 -3.69 -6.04 -14.27
N LEU A 421 -3.82 -7.24 -13.70
CA LEU A 421 -3.51 -7.49 -12.29
C LEU A 421 -2.01 -7.47 -12.02
N ARG A 422 -1.20 -8.07 -12.92
CA ARG A 422 0.26 -8.23 -12.76
C ARG A 422 1.07 -6.97 -13.09
N GLN A 423 0.51 -6.05 -13.88
CA GLN A 423 1.21 -4.83 -14.31
C GLN A 423 1.75 -3.98 -13.14
N ASN A 424 0.95 -3.80 -12.10
CA ASN A 424 1.28 -3.02 -10.91
C ASN A 424 0.87 -3.75 -9.63
N GLY A 425 0.81 -5.08 -9.64
CA GLY A 425 0.23 -5.82 -8.52
C GLY A 425 0.89 -7.16 -8.27
N VAL A 426 0.74 -7.59 -7.03
CA VAL A 426 0.95 -8.96 -6.57
C VAL A 426 -0.42 -9.63 -6.51
N VAL A 427 -0.55 -10.75 -7.19
CA VAL A 427 -1.77 -11.54 -7.28
C VAL A 427 -1.80 -12.58 -6.17
N ILE A 428 -2.79 -12.47 -5.30
CA ILE A 428 -2.96 -13.30 -4.11
C ILE A 428 -4.23 -14.12 -4.30
N HIS A 429 -4.08 -15.43 -4.40
CA HIS A 429 -5.20 -16.35 -4.47
C HIS A 429 -5.68 -16.74 -3.07
N ILE A 430 -6.95 -16.42 -2.78
CA ILE A 430 -7.61 -16.79 -1.54
C ILE A 430 -8.34 -18.11 -1.73
N THR A 431 -7.79 -19.19 -1.18
CA THR A 431 -8.40 -20.53 -1.21
C THR A 431 -9.31 -20.73 0.00
N ARG A 432 -10.36 -21.51 -0.16
CA ARG A 432 -11.28 -21.90 0.91
C ARG A 432 -12.00 -23.18 0.54
N ASP A 433 -12.17 -24.07 1.52
CA ASP A 433 -12.84 -25.36 1.35
C ASP A 433 -14.28 -25.13 0.87
N LEU A 434 -14.74 -25.99 -0.04
CA LEU A 434 -16.07 -25.88 -0.66
C LEU A 434 -17.20 -25.80 0.39
N GLU A 435 -17.08 -26.59 1.46
CA GLU A 435 -18.04 -26.62 2.57
C GLU A 435 -18.08 -25.31 3.37
N LYS A 436 -16.98 -24.54 3.35
CA LYS A 436 -16.80 -23.31 4.12
C LYS A 436 -17.07 -22.04 3.29
N LEU A 437 -17.31 -22.14 1.98
CA LEU A 437 -17.62 -20.97 1.15
C LEU A 437 -18.89 -20.28 1.69
N SER A 438 -18.80 -18.97 1.95
CA SER A 438 -19.90 -18.23 2.57
C SER A 438 -21.13 -18.19 1.65
N ASN A 439 -22.28 -18.67 2.15
CA ASN A 439 -23.57 -18.65 1.44
C ASN A 439 -24.40 -17.38 1.68
N HIS A 440 -23.86 -16.37 2.37
CA HIS A 440 -24.58 -15.15 2.69
C HIS A 440 -24.89 -14.39 1.38
N HIS A 441 -26.16 -14.51 0.95
CA HIS A 441 -26.84 -13.84 -0.18
C HIS A 441 -26.98 -14.58 -1.51
N ARG A 442 -26.73 -15.89 -1.58
CA ARG A 442 -27.12 -16.69 -2.76
C ARG A 442 -27.61 -18.07 -2.34
N PRO A 443 -28.84 -18.50 -2.70
CA PRO A 443 -29.07 -19.93 -2.81
C PRO A 443 -28.03 -20.47 -3.81
N PRO A 444 -27.46 -21.67 -3.59
CA PRO A 444 -26.60 -22.29 -4.59
C PRO A 444 -27.31 -22.21 -5.93
N LEU A 445 -26.64 -21.67 -6.95
CA LEU A 445 -27.18 -21.61 -8.31
C LEU A 445 -27.77 -22.99 -8.62
N LYS A 446 -29.10 -23.09 -8.68
CA LYS A 446 -29.79 -24.35 -8.98
C LYS A 446 -29.22 -24.86 -10.30
N GLY A 447 -28.39 -25.91 -10.23
CA GLY A 447 -27.81 -26.57 -11.39
C GLY A 447 -26.31 -26.37 -11.64
N THR A 448 -25.57 -25.56 -10.87
CA THR A 448 -24.10 -25.46 -11.00
C THR A 448 -23.43 -26.30 -9.92
N ASN A 449 -22.79 -27.42 -10.29
CA ASN A 449 -21.96 -28.16 -9.35
C ASN A 449 -20.71 -27.30 -9.03
N MET A 450 -20.62 -26.81 -7.80
CA MET A 450 -19.52 -25.97 -7.32
C MET A 450 -18.16 -26.67 -7.43
N GLU A 451 -18.11 -27.99 -7.29
CA GLU A 451 -16.91 -28.80 -7.53
C GLU A 451 -16.46 -28.66 -8.99
N LYS A 452 -17.37 -28.84 -9.95
CA LYS A 452 -17.05 -28.70 -11.39
C LYS A 452 -16.60 -27.28 -11.74
N LEU A 453 -17.16 -26.27 -11.08
CA LEU A 453 -16.76 -24.88 -11.28
C LEU A 453 -15.35 -24.64 -10.71
N LEU A 454 -15.07 -25.17 -9.52
CA LEU A 454 -13.74 -25.13 -8.90
C LEU A 454 -12.72 -25.84 -9.79
N ASP A 455 -12.99 -27.07 -10.24
CA ASP A 455 -12.10 -27.85 -11.12
C ASP A 455 -11.72 -27.07 -12.39
N LYS A 456 -12.66 -26.30 -12.93
CA LYS A 456 -12.42 -25.47 -14.11
C LYS A 456 -11.60 -24.21 -13.80
N ARG A 457 -11.82 -23.58 -12.64
CA ARG A 457 -11.28 -22.25 -12.31
C ARG A 457 -9.97 -22.30 -11.52
N ASN A 458 -9.79 -23.31 -10.67
CA ASN A 458 -8.63 -23.44 -9.79
C ASN A 458 -7.29 -23.45 -10.56
N PRO A 459 -7.14 -24.18 -11.68
CA PRO A 459 -5.89 -24.13 -12.45
C PRO A 459 -5.57 -22.73 -12.99
N ILE A 460 -6.60 -21.91 -13.26
CA ILE A 460 -6.41 -20.52 -13.72
C ILE A 460 -5.98 -19.64 -12.55
N TYR A 461 -6.59 -19.80 -11.37
CA TYR A 461 -6.19 -19.05 -10.19
C TYR A 461 -4.73 -19.36 -9.80
N GLU A 462 -4.35 -20.63 -9.74
CA GLU A 462 -2.97 -21.08 -9.45
C GLU A 462 -1.97 -20.56 -10.48
N ALA A 463 -2.33 -20.58 -11.78
CA ALA A 463 -1.46 -20.06 -12.83
C ALA A 463 -1.32 -18.53 -12.83
N TRP A 464 -2.24 -17.81 -12.19
CA TRP A 464 -2.24 -16.33 -12.14
C TRP A 464 -1.68 -15.79 -10.83
N SER A 465 -1.69 -16.59 -9.76
CA SER A 465 -1.25 -16.19 -8.43
C SER A 465 0.27 -16.14 -8.30
N ASP A 466 0.74 -15.10 -7.62
CA ASP A 466 2.10 -15.05 -7.08
C ASP A 466 2.15 -15.73 -5.69
N PHE A 467 1.04 -15.74 -4.94
CA PHE A 467 0.91 -16.38 -3.63
C PHE A 467 -0.49 -16.99 -3.42
N ASP A 468 -0.54 -18.12 -2.71
CA ASP A 468 -1.78 -18.73 -2.21
C ASP A 468 -1.94 -18.50 -0.70
N ILE A 469 -3.14 -18.12 -0.27
CA ILE A 469 -3.52 -17.99 1.13
C ILE A 469 -4.76 -18.84 1.40
N SER A 470 -4.62 -19.80 2.32
CA SER A 470 -5.76 -20.58 2.80
C SER A 470 -6.59 -19.81 3.81
N ASN A 471 -7.86 -19.61 3.47
CA ASN A 471 -8.89 -19.04 4.33
C ASN A 471 -9.82 -20.13 4.93
N ASN A 472 -9.20 -21.21 5.42
CA ASN A 472 -9.91 -22.31 6.10
C ASN A 472 -9.96 -22.18 7.61
N VAL A 473 -9.27 -21.17 8.16
CA VAL A 473 -9.35 -20.81 9.56
C VAL A 473 -10.72 -20.20 9.86
N ASP A 474 -11.38 -20.73 10.88
CA ASP A 474 -12.60 -20.12 11.40
C ASP A 474 -12.19 -18.83 12.12
N PHE A 475 -12.39 -17.69 11.46
CA PHE A 475 -12.14 -16.41 12.09
C PHE A 475 -13.12 -16.21 13.25
N ARG A 476 -12.59 -15.81 14.41
CA ARG A 476 -13.42 -15.28 15.48
C ARG A 476 -14.20 -14.10 14.92
N LYS A 477 -15.54 -14.16 14.97
CA LYS A 477 -16.37 -12.98 14.65
C LYS A 477 -15.96 -11.85 15.58
N SER A 478 -15.96 -10.63 15.06
CA SER A 478 -15.59 -9.43 15.81
C SER A 478 -16.80 -8.54 16.00
N PHE A 479 -17.19 -8.23 17.24
CA PHE A 479 -18.32 -7.33 17.52
C PHE A 479 -17.90 -6.12 18.34
N LEU A 480 -18.49 -4.97 18.02
CA LEU A 480 -18.34 -3.76 18.82
C LEU A 480 -19.50 -3.65 19.81
N VAL A 481 -19.19 -3.53 21.10
CA VAL A 481 -20.18 -3.35 22.17
C VAL A 481 -20.15 -1.90 22.63
N ILE A 482 -21.17 -1.13 22.27
CA ILE A 482 -21.28 0.30 22.59
C ILE A 482 -22.24 0.51 23.77
N ASN A 483 -21.78 1.25 24.77
CA ASN A 483 -22.57 1.65 25.93
C ASN A 483 -22.73 3.17 25.98
N GLY A 484 -23.98 3.61 25.99
CA GLY A 484 -24.35 5.01 25.97
C GLY A 484 -24.16 5.74 27.31
N PRO A 485 -24.77 6.92 27.45
CA PRO A 485 -24.49 7.81 28.56
C PRO A 485 -24.93 7.22 29.90
N ASN A 486 -24.11 7.48 30.92
CA ASN A 486 -24.26 7.09 32.33
C ASN A 486 -24.10 5.60 32.64
N LEU A 487 -23.84 4.74 31.66
CA LEU A 487 -23.54 3.32 31.92
C LEU A 487 -22.21 3.15 32.67
N ASN A 488 -21.28 4.10 32.55
CA ASN A 488 -20.08 4.16 33.36
C ASN A 488 -20.34 4.36 34.87
N LEU A 489 -21.57 4.71 35.27
CA LEU A 489 -21.95 4.94 36.68
C LEU A 489 -22.67 3.74 37.32
N LEU A 490 -22.75 2.58 36.63
CA LEU A 490 -23.30 1.35 37.21
C LEU A 490 -22.66 1.00 38.56
N GLY A 491 -23.45 0.48 39.49
CA GLY A 491 -23.06 0.17 40.87
C GLY A 491 -23.04 1.38 41.83
N THR A 492 -23.01 2.61 41.32
CA THR A 492 -23.09 3.84 42.15
C THR A 492 -24.38 4.63 41.94
N ARG A 493 -25.01 4.50 40.78
CA ARG A 493 -26.22 5.20 40.40
C ARG A 493 -27.45 4.32 40.53
N GLU A 494 -28.48 4.84 41.21
CA GLU A 494 -29.82 4.22 41.34
C GLU A 494 -29.74 2.70 41.58
N PRO A 495 -29.01 2.24 42.62
CA PRO A 495 -28.71 0.81 42.82
C PRO A 495 -29.97 -0.04 43.02
N ASP A 496 -31.07 0.56 43.47
CA ASP A 496 -32.38 -0.11 43.59
C ASP A 496 -32.99 -0.50 42.23
N ILE A 497 -32.56 0.15 41.14
CA ILE A 497 -33.07 -0.07 39.76
C ILE A 497 -32.08 -0.89 38.93
N TYR A 498 -30.78 -0.64 39.08
CA TYR A 498 -29.74 -1.23 38.24
C TYR A 498 -28.87 -2.28 38.93
N GLY A 499 -29.07 -2.49 40.23
CA GLY A 499 -28.28 -3.43 41.03
C GLY A 499 -26.97 -2.84 41.54
N ALA A 500 -26.20 -3.68 42.26
CA ALA A 500 -24.91 -3.32 42.83
C ALA A 500 -23.72 -3.60 41.89
N GLU A 501 -23.96 -4.24 40.74
CA GLU A 501 -22.92 -4.57 39.76
C GLU A 501 -22.42 -3.31 39.05
N THR A 502 -21.11 -3.23 38.86
CA THR A 502 -20.42 -2.05 38.30
C THR A 502 -20.24 -2.16 36.78
N TYR A 503 -19.80 -1.07 36.14
CA TYR A 503 -19.44 -1.11 34.73
C TYR A 503 -18.28 -2.07 34.44
N ALA A 504 -17.30 -2.17 35.35
CA ALA A 504 -16.21 -3.13 35.23
C ALA A 504 -16.72 -4.59 35.33
N ASP A 505 -17.77 -4.84 36.12
CA ASP A 505 -18.41 -6.16 36.18
C ASP A 505 -19.12 -6.49 34.87
N LEU A 506 -19.78 -5.52 34.24
CA LEU A 506 -20.35 -5.67 32.89
C LEU A 506 -19.24 -6.00 31.87
N GLU A 507 -18.14 -5.24 31.86
CA GLU A 507 -17.01 -5.50 30.96
C GLU A 507 -16.46 -6.91 31.16
N ASN A 508 -16.23 -7.34 32.39
CA ASN A 508 -15.73 -8.68 32.70
C ASN A 508 -16.72 -9.76 32.26
N TYR A 509 -18.02 -9.56 32.49
CA TYR A 509 -19.06 -10.49 32.07
C TYR A 509 -19.10 -10.63 30.55
N VAL A 510 -19.15 -9.51 29.81
CA VAL A 510 -19.26 -9.53 28.35
C VAL A 510 -17.99 -10.11 27.71
N ASN A 511 -16.81 -9.82 28.25
CA ASN A 511 -15.55 -10.46 27.83
C ASN A 511 -15.57 -11.98 28.07
N GLY A 512 -16.04 -12.43 29.24
CA GLY A 512 -16.16 -13.85 29.54
C GLY A 512 -17.11 -14.57 28.58
N VAL A 513 -18.26 -13.96 28.26
CA VAL A 513 -19.20 -14.49 27.27
C VAL A 513 -18.58 -14.58 25.87
N ALA A 514 -17.85 -13.54 25.45
CA ALA A 514 -17.19 -13.53 24.15
C ALA A 514 -16.10 -14.62 24.06
N ASP A 515 -15.33 -14.82 25.12
CA ASP A 515 -14.33 -15.90 25.21
C ASP A 515 -14.98 -17.28 25.12
N ASP A 516 -16.08 -17.51 25.85
CA ASP A 516 -16.86 -18.76 25.81
C ASP A 516 -17.37 -19.07 24.39
N MET A 517 -17.72 -18.03 23.63
CA MET A 517 -18.24 -18.13 22.26
C MET A 517 -17.15 -18.07 21.18
N ASN A 518 -15.87 -17.92 21.56
CA ASN A 518 -14.75 -17.71 20.63
C ASN A 518 -14.98 -16.51 19.69
N ILE A 519 -15.50 -15.41 20.24
CA ILE A 519 -15.77 -14.11 19.57
C ILE A 519 -14.72 -13.10 20.04
N SER A 520 -14.28 -12.21 19.14
CA SER A 520 -13.50 -11.02 19.48
C SER A 520 -14.45 -9.85 19.76
N ILE A 521 -14.22 -9.09 20.82
CA ILE A 521 -15.04 -7.89 21.10
C ILE A 521 -14.15 -6.68 21.41
N GLU A 522 -14.66 -5.50 21.05
CA GLU A 522 -14.23 -4.22 21.64
C GLU A 522 -15.41 -3.66 22.43
N ILE A 523 -15.19 -3.27 23.68
CA ILE A 523 -16.20 -2.60 24.50
C ILE A 523 -15.87 -1.11 24.54
N TYR A 524 -16.84 -0.28 24.20
CA TYR A 524 -16.73 1.16 24.16
C TYR A 524 -17.85 1.81 24.97
N GLN A 525 -17.53 2.87 25.71
CA GLN A 525 -18.50 3.66 26.46
C GLN A 525 -18.27 5.14 26.19
N SER A 526 -19.34 5.89 25.96
CA SER A 526 -19.27 7.34 25.95
C SER A 526 -20.54 8.01 26.47
N ASN A 527 -20.35 9.19 27.07
CA ASN A 527 -21.42 10.10 27.45
C ASN A 527 -21.78 11.13 26.36
N HIS A 528 -21.02 11.16 25.26
CA HIS A 528 -21.18 12.11 24.18
C HIS A 528 -21.78 11.44 22.95
N GLU A 529 -22.90 11.97 22.47
CA GLU A 529 -23.61 11.45 21.28
C GLU A 529 -22.70 11.40 20.04
N GLY A 530 -21.89 12.45 19.82
CA GLY A 530 -20.97 12.53 18.69
C GLY A 530 -19.90 11.42 18.70
N GLU A 531 -19.33 11.13 19.86
CA GLU A 531 -18.32 10.06 19.99
C GLU A 531 -18.91 8.67 19.69
N ILE A 532 -20.17 8.44 20.06
CA ILE A 532 -20.87 7.20 19.71
C ILE A 532 -21.10 7.13 18.19
N VAL A 533 -21.49 8.24 17.57
CA VAL A 533 -21.67 8.32 16.11
C VAL A 533 -20.36 8.03 15.38
N ASP A 534 -19.26 8.65 15.80
CA ASP A 534 -17.94 8.44 15.22
C ASP A 534 -17.50 6.98 15.39
N LYS A 535 -17.69 6.41 16.58
CA LYS A 535 -17.37 5.00 16.85
C LYS A 535 -18.20 4.03 16.00
N ILE A 536 -19.48 4.32 15.76
CA ILE A 536 -20.31 3.54 14.85
C ILE A 536 -19.76 3.60 13.42
N GLN A 537 -19.35 4.79 12.95
CA GLN A 537 -18.78 4.95 11.62
C GLN A 537 -17.47 4.17 11.45
N GLU A 538 -16.58 4.19 12.44
CA GLU A 538 -15.37 3.34 12.47
C GLU A 538 -15.73 1.85 12.38
N ALA A 539 -16.86 1.45 12.97
CA ALA A 539 -17.21 0.04 13.08
C ALA A 539 -17.44 -0.63 11.73
N ALA A 540 -17.92 0.12 10.73
CA ALA A 540 -18.16 -0.36 9.37
C ALA A 540 -16.95 -1.09 8.78
N GLU A 541 -15.74 -0.69 9.17
CA GLU A 541 -14.50 -1.20 8.60
C GLU A 541 -13.86 -2.33 9.43
N MET A 542 -14.26 -2.50 10.70
CA MET A 542 -13.52 -3.32 11.67
C MET A 542 -14.33 -4.48 12.26
N TYR A 543 -15.66 -4.37 12.30
CA TYR A 543 -16.53 -5.31 13.02
C TYR A 543 -17.56 -5.98 12.10
N ASP A 544 -17.95 -7.19 12.48
CA ASP A 544 -18.98 -7.99 11.84
C ASP A 544 -20.40 -7.62 12.30
N GLY A 545 -20.52 -6.83 13.37
CA GLY A 545 -21.78 -6.43 13.99
C GLY A 545 -21.61 -5.54 15.21
N ILE A 546 -22.72 -4.95 15.68
CA ILE A 546 -22.76 -4.01 16.79
C ILE A 546 -23.75 -4.50 17.85
N VAL A 547 -23.33 -4.55 19.11
CA VAL A 547 -24.23 -4.59 20.27
C VAL A 547 -24.28 -3.19 20.85
N ILE A 548 -25.45 -2.58 20.96
CA ILE A 548 -25.57 -1.22 21.48
C ILE A 548 -26.56 -1.16 22.63
N ASN A 549 -26.12 -0.60 23.76
CA ASN A 549 -27.01 -0.09 24.79
C ASN A 549 -27.01 1.44 24.70
N PRO A 550 -27.96 2.06 23.98
CA PRO A 550 -27.94 3.49 23.73
C PRO A 550 -28.36 4.31 24.97
N ALA A 551 -28.80 3.65 26.04
CA ALA A 551 -29.30 4.28 27.26
C ALA A 551 -30.34 5.37 26.94
N GLY A 552 -30.17 6.57 27.51
CA GLY A 552 -31.06 7.71 27.25
C GLY A 552 -31.16 8.10 25.76
N TYR A 553 -30.10 7.86 24.96
CA TYR A 553 -30.09 8.23 23.55
C TYR A 553 -30.94 7.32 22.67
N GLY A 554 -31.30 6.12 23.15
CA GLY A 554 -32.20 5.24 22.40
C GLY A 554 -33.55 5.90 22.11
N TYR A 555 -33.95 6.86 22.94
CA TYR A 555 -35.25 7.54 22.85
C TYR A 555 -35.18 8.90 22.14
N THR A 556 -33.99 9.46 21.94
CA THR A 556 -33.82 10.85 21.51
C THR A 556 -32.90 11.05 20.31
N SER A 557 -31.95 10.15 20.07
CA SER A 557 -30.89 10.36 19.07
C SER A 557 -31.28 9.86 17.69
N VAL A 558 -31.59 10.78 16.79
CA VAL A 558 -31.67 10.49 15.35
C VAL A 558 -30.28 10.33 14.74
N ALA A 559 -29.26 11.00 15.30
CA ALA A 559 -27.89 10.94 14.79
C ALA A 559 -27.29 9.52 14.91
N ILE A 560 -27.46 8.85 16.06
CA ILE A 560 -27.03 7.46 16.25
C ILE A 560 -27.81 6.51 15.34
N LEU A 561 -29.12 6.73 15.17
CA LEU A 561 -29.95 5.96 14.25
C LEU A 561 -29.43 6.05 12.81
N ASP A 562 -29.12 7.25 12.34
CA ASP A 562 -28.64 7.47 10.97
C ASP A 562 -27.20 6.97 10.79
N ALA A 563 -26.36 7.00 11.83
CA ALA A 563 -25.06 6.35 11.82
C ALA A 563 -25.19 4.82 11.66
N LEU A 564 -26.09 4.17 12.42
CA LEU A 564 -26.37 2.73 12.29
C LEU A 564 -26.88 2.37 10.89
N LYS A 565 -27.73 3.23 10.29
CA LYS A 565 -28.16 3.09 8.88
C LYS A 565 -27.02 3.20 7.89
N ALA A 566 -26.14 4.18 8.09
CA ALA A 566 -25.04 4.44 7.17
C ALA A 566 -24.07 3.26 7.10
N VAL A 567 -23.80 2.60 8.22
CA VAL A 567 -22.85 1.48 8.28
C VAL A 567 -23.46 0.14 7.87
N ALA A 568 -24.79 -0.02 7.98
CA ALA A 568 -25.53 -1.22 7.57
C ALA A 568 -25.00 -2.56 8.16
N LEU A 569 -24.36 -2.50 9.32
CA LEU A 569 -23.95 -3.69 10.08
C LEU A 569 -25.14 -4.29 10.85
N PRO A 570 -25.18 -5.62 11.05
CA PRO A 570 -26.18 -6.23 11.91
C PRO A 570 -26.01 -5.72 13.35
N CYS A 571 -27.09 -5.19 13.92
CA CYS A 571 -27.08 -4.54 15.23
C CYS A 571 -28.07 -5.22 16.19
N CYS A 572 -27.69 -5.41 17.45
CA CYS A 572 -28.61 -5.78 18.53
C CYS A 572 -28.66 -4.66 19.57
N GLU A 573 -29.86 -4.22 19.94
CA GLU A 573 -30.04 -3.23 20.99
C GLU A 573 -30.31 -3.91 22.34
N VAL A 574 -29.62 -3.47 23.40
CA VAL A 574 -29.73 -4.04 24.74
C VAL A 574 -30.10 -2.98 25.77
N HIS A 575 -31.04 -3.29 26.64
CA HIS A 575 -31.40 -2.50 27.82
C HIS A 575 -31.35 -3.38 29.07
N LEU A 576 -30.64 -2.92 30.10
CA LEU A 576 -30.52 -3.66 31.37
C LEU A 576 -31.89 -3.87 32.04
N THR A 577 -32.74 -2.85 32.01
CA THR A 577 -34.09 -2.85 32.61
C THR A 577 -35.17 -3.06 31.56
N ASN A 578 -36.33 -3.56 31.98
CA ASN A 578 -37.48 -3.74 31.10
C ASN A 578 -38.00 -2.38 30.65
N ILE A 579 -37.97 -2.10 29.34
CA ILE A 579 -38.40 -0.80 28.81
C ILE A 579 -39.92 -0.64 28.81
N GLU A 580 -40.69 -1.74 28.79
CA GLU A 580 -42.16 -1.72 28.79
C GLU A 580 -42.75 -1.31 30.15
N GLU A 581 -42.02 -1.60 31.23
CA GLU A 581 -42.39 -1.24 32.60
C GLU A 581 -42.00 0.19 32.98
N ARG A 582 -41.34 0.91 32.06
CA ARG A 582 -40.87 2.29 32.25
C ARG A 582 -41.89 3.31 31.74
N GLU A 583 -41.56 4.59 31.90
CA GLU A 583 -42.37 5.72 31.45
C GLU A 583 -42.65 5.63 29.94
N GLU A 584 -43.79 6.17 29.50
CA GLU A 584 -44.29 6.02 28.13
C GLU A 584 -43.26 6.37 27.05
N PHE A 585 -42.45 7.42 27.26
CA PHE A 585 -41.42 7.84 26.32
C PHE A 585 -40.24 6.85 26.19
N ARG A 586 -40.03 5.96 27.17
CA ARG A 586 -38.98 4.93 27.16
C ARG A 586 -39.44 3.61 26.54
N ARG A 587 -40.71 3.45 26.21
CA ARG A 587 -41.25 2.20 25.62
C ARG A 587 -40.93 2.07 24.13
N LYS A 588 -40.55 3.17 23.46
CA LYS A 588 -40.24 3.17 22.03
C LYS A 588 -38.84 3.73 21.78
N THR A 589 -37.96 2.86 21.31
CA THR A 589 -36.60 3.22 20.91
C THR A 589 -36.54 3.60 19.42
N LEU A 590 -35.82 4.69 19.11
CA LEU A 590 -35.51 5.14 17.77
C LEU A 590 -34.43 4.25 17.15
N THR A 591 -33.34 4.00 17.88
CA THR A 591 -32.20 3.19 17.42
C THR A 591 -32.61 1.74 17.19
N GLY A 592 -33.57 1.22 17.96
CA GLY A 592 -34.03 -0.16 17.86
C GLY A 592 -34.75 -0.47 16.54
N SER A 593 -35.14 0.54 15.77
CA SER A 593 -35.68 0.35 14.42
C SER A 593 -34.67 -0.23 13.41
N MET A 594 -33.37 -0.11 13.71
CA MET A 594 -32.29 -0.73 12.93
C MET A 594 -31.75 -2.02 13.54
N ALA A 595 -32.15 -2.33 14.77
CA ALA A 595 -31.69 -3.52 15.45
C ALA A 595 -32.39 -4.76 14.87
N VAL A 596 -31.62 -5.81 14.59
CA VAL A 596 -32.12 -7.16 14.28
C VAL A 596 -32.96 -7.67 15.46
N LYS A 597 -32.59 -7.29 16.68
CA LYS A 597 -33.32 -7.61 17.90
C LYS A 597 -33.12 -6.52 18.96
N VAL A 598 -34.21 -6.15 19.63
CA VAL A 598 -34.19 -5.34 20.85
C VAL A 598 -34.39 -6.26 22.06
N ILE A 599 -33.44 -6.26 22.99
CA ILE A 599 -33.42 -7.12 24.18
C ILE A 599 -33.50 -6.20 25.40
N SER A 600 -34.48 -6.40 26.28
CA SER A 600 -34.66 -5.55 27.46
C SER A 600 -35.03 -6.35 28.71
N GLY A 601 -34.64 -5.85 29.89
CA GLY A 601 -35.06 -6.40 31.18
C GLY A 601 -34.32 -7.65 31.64
N MET A 602 -33.16 -7.94 31.06
CA MET A 602 -32.38 -9.14 31.36
C MET A 602 -31.04 -8.85 32.06
N GLY A 603 -30.80 -7.59 32.49
CA GLY A 603 -29.50 -7.21 33.05
C GLY A 603 -28.35 -7.54 32.09
N PHE A 604 -27.25 -8.07 32.62
CA PHE A 604 -26.07 -8.44 31.82
C PHE A 604 -26.35 -9.60 30.85
N GLU A 605 -27.28 -10.49 31.17
CA GLU A 605 -27.68 -11.61 30.31
C GLU A 605 -28.22 -11.13 28.94
N GLY A 606 -28.73 -9.90 28.87
CA GLY A 606 -29.14 -9.29 27.62
C GLY A 606 -27.98 -9.13 26.62
N TYR A 607 -26.76 -8.90 27.10
CA TYR A 607 -25.56 -8.82 26.25
C TYR A 607 -25.17 -10.19 25.71
N ARG A 608 -25.31 -11.26 26.51
CA ARG A 608 -25.10 -12.63 26.03
C ARG A 608 -26.06 -12.95 24.89
N LEU A 609 -27.36 -12.71 25.08
CA LEU A 609 -28.35 -12.99 24.05
C LEU A 609 -28.12 -12.15 22.78
N ALA A 610 -27.62 -10.92 22.92
CA ALA A 610 -27.25 -10.08 21.79
C ALA A 610 -26.07 -10.67 21.01
N LEU A 611 -25.01 -11.08 21.71
CA LEU A 611 -23.85 -11.72 21.10
C LEU A 611 -24.23 -13.05 20.42
N GLU A 612 -25.07 -13.88 21.06
CA GLU A 612 -25.61 -15.11 20.46
C GLU A 612 -26.38 -14.81 19.17
N THR A 613 -27.27 -13.82 19.22
CA THR A 613 -28.09 -13.42 18.06
C THR A 613 -27.22 -12.97 16.88
N LEU A 614 -26.13 -12.25 17.12
CA LEU A 614 -25.21 -11.82 16.06
C LEU A 614 -24.25 -12.94 15.62
N ASN A 615 -23.91 -13.85 16.53
CA ASN A 615 -23.02 -14.99 16.23
C ASN A 615 -23.71 -16.05 15.37
N GLY A 616 -25.04 -16.13 15.37
CA GLY A 616 -25.83 -17.01 14.50
C GLY A 616 -26.26 -18.28 15.20
#